data_AF-A0A1E4BAP0-F1
#
_entry.id   AF-A0A1E4BAP0-F1
#
_cell.length_a   1.000
_cell.length_b   1.000
_cell.length_c   1.000
_cell.angle_alpha   90.00
_cell.angle_beta   90.00
_cell.angle_gamma   90.00
#
_symmetry.space_group_name_H-M   'P 1'
#
loop_
_entity.id
_entity.type
_entity.pdbx_description
1 polymer ?
#
loop_
_entity_poly.entity_id
_entity_poly.type
_entity_poly.pdbx_seq_one_letter_code
_entity_poly.pdbx_strand_id
1 'polypeptide(L)'
;MVDAVLADYRTAPIEDAWKVLFAFLDTVNASCNTVGQGDVDRVKAAGWSEEAIYDAVTVCALFNFYNRWIDGTGVSDMGAEAYAMSGERMKAHGYAPPGDIVLRKQLGR
;
A
#
# COMPACT_ATOMS: atom_id res chain seq x y z
N MET A 1 -3.54 -1.00 16.27
CA MET A 1 -3.68 0.29 15.54
C MET A 1 -4.00 0.04 14.08
N VAL A 2 -3.15 -0.65 13.33
CA VAL A 2 -3.38 -0.99 11.91
C VAL A 2 -4.72 -1.69 11.68
N ASP A 3 -5.06 -2.69 12.51
CA ASP A 3 -6.34 -3.42 12.37
C ASP A 3 -7.57 -2.50 12.49
N ALA A 4 -7.50 -1.46 13.33
CA ALA A 4 -8.59 -0.50 13.47
C ALA A 4 -8.72 0.40 12.24
N VAL A 5 -7.59 0.79 11.63
CA VAL A 5 -7.56 1.57 10.38
C VAL A 5 -8.12 0.74 9.22
N LEU A 6 -7.74 -0.53 9.14
CA LEU A 6 -8.25 -1.45 8.12
C LEU A 6 -9.75 -1.72 8.26
N ALA A 7 -10.26 -1.80 9.50
CA ALA A 7 -11.68 -1.98 9.76
C ALA A 7 -12.49 -0.73 9.39
N ASP A 8 -12.11 0.44 9.93
CA ASP A 8 -12.69 1.73 9.57
C ASP A 8 -11.77 2.89 10.03
N TYR A 9 -11.01 3.46 9.10
CA TYR A 9 -10.09 4.57 9.40
C TYR A 9 -10.78 5.81 9.97
N ARG A 10 -12.09 6.00 9.74
CA ARG A 10 -12.85 7.16 10.23
C ARG A 10 -13.06 7.10 11.74
N THR A 11 -13.09 5.88 12.30
CA THR A 11 -13.28 5.62 13.74
C THR A 11 -11.98 5.20 14.45
N ALA A 12 -10.92 4.91 13.69
CA ALA A 12 -9.64 4.49 14.22
C ALA A 12 -9.00 5.57 15.13
N PRO A 13 -8.21 5.17 16.15
CA PRO A 13 -7.51 6.08 17.05
C PRO A 13 -6.24 6.66 16.40
N ILE A 14 -6.44 7.42 15.32
CA ILE A 14 -5.40 8.13 14.55
C ILE A 14 -5.73 9.63 14.51
N GLU A 15 -4.73 10.47 14.25
CA GLU A 15 -4.93 11.90 14.11
C GLU A 15 -5.88 12.22 12.95
N ASP A 16 -6.68 13.29 13.09
CA ASP A 16 -7.67 13.66 12.08
C ASP A 16 -7.05 14.01 10.72
N ALA A 17 -5.79 14.46 10.71
CA ALA A 17 -5.02 14.68 9.48
C ALA A 17 -4.92 13.41 8.62
N TRP A 18 -4.74 12.24 9.23
CA TRP A 18 -4.73 10.96 8.51
C TRP A 18 -6.09 10.62 7.93
N LYS A 19 -7.17 10.89 8.67
CA LYS A 19 -8.53 10.64 8.19
C LYS A 19 -8.86 11.51 6.97
N VAL A 20 -8.38 12.75 6.94
CA VAL A 20 -8.50 13.64 5.77
C VAL A 20 -7.74 13.08 4.57
N LEU A 21 -6.50 12.64 4.76
CA LEU A 21 -5.70 12.02 3.71
C LEU A 21 -6.37 10.75 3.17
N PHE A 22 -6.86 9.87 4.04
CA PHE A 22 -7.53 8.63 3.63
C PHE A 22 -8.86 8.90 2.92
N ALA A 23 -9.65 9.89 3.34
CA ALA A 23 -10.86 10.27 2.61
C ALA A 23 -10.57 10.79 1.19
N PHE A 24 -9.46 11.52 1.04
CA PHE A 24 -8.97 11.90 -0.29
C PHE A 24 -8.56 10.68 -1.11
N LEU A 25 -7.79 9.74 -0.54
CA LEU A 25 -7.38 8.52 -1.24
C LEU A 25 -8.55 7.60 -1.60
N ASP A 26 -9.61 7.54 -0.79
CA ASP A 26 -10.86 6.85 -1.13
C ASP A 26 -11.47 7.40 -2.42
N THR A 27 -11.49 8.74 -2.55
CA THR A 27 -11.98 9.41 -3.75
C THR A 27 -11.07 9.15 -4.94
N VAL A 28 -9.75 9.24 -4.77
CA VAL A 28 -8.76 8.89 -5.81
C VAL A 28 -8.95 7.44 -6.27
N ASN A 29 -9.18 6.52 -5.34
CA ASN A 29 -9.32 5.09 -5.63
C ASN A 29 -10.63 4.78 -6.39
N ALA A 30 -11.75 5.37 -5.97
CA ALA A 30 -13.07 5.06 -6.52
C ALA A 30 -13.47 5.93 -7.72
N SER A 31 -12.99 7.17 -7.79
CA SER A 31 -13.47 8.19 -8.74
C SER A 31 -12.41 9.26 -9.01
N CYS A 32 -11.19 8.86 -9.39
CA CYS A 32 -10.09 9.81 -9.64
C CYS A 32 -10.43 10.95 -10.62
N ASN A 33 -11.36 10.71 -11.56
CA ASN A 33 -11.81 11.70 -12.53
C ASN A 33 -12.64 12.84 -11.93
N THR A 34 -13.08 12.73 -10.67
CA THR A 34 -13.80 13.78 -9.95
C THR A 34 -12.89 14.60 -9.03
N VAL A 35 -11.64 14.17 -8.84
CA VAL A 35 -10.69 14.85 -7.98
C VAL A 35 -10.29 16.19 -8.60
N GLY A 36 -10.33 17.24 -7.80
CA GLY A 36 -9.93 18.59 -8.19
C GLY A 36 -9.00 19.27 -7.18
N GLN A 37 -8.61 20.50 -7.50
CA GLN A 37 -7.70 21.29 -6.65
C GLN A 37 -8.24 21.46 -5.22
N GLY A 38 -9.56 21.62 -5.06
CA GLY A 38 -10.19 21.76 -3.75
C GLY A 38 -10.00 20.54 -2.83
N ASP A 39 -9.85 19.34 -3.39
CA ASP A 39 -9.57 18.14 -2.60
C ASP A 39 -8.13 18.16 -2.08
N VAL A 40 -7.18 18.52 -2.95
CA VAL A 40 -5.76 18.68 -2.60
C VAL A 40 -5.59 19.77 -1.54
N ASP A 41 -6.28 20.89 -1.69
CA ASP A 41 -6.21 22.01 -0.74
C ASP A 41 -6.71 21.62 0.65
N ARG A 42 -7.73 20.77 0.76
CA ARG A 42 -8.20 20.23 2.06
C ARG A 42 -7.14 19.37 2.73
N VAL A 43 -6.44 18.55 1.97
CA VAL A 43 -5.37 17.69 2.50
C VAL A 43 -4.16 18.53 2.93
N LYS A 44 -3.79 19.56 2.15
CA LYS A 44 -2.76 20.54 2.52
C LYS A 44 -3.14 21.33 3.78
N ALA A 45 -4.40 21.74 3.91
CA ALA A 45 -4.91 22.42 5.10
C ALA A 45 -4.89 21.55 6.37
N ALA A 46 -4.93 20.22 6.21
CA ALA A 46 -4.75 19.27 7.31
C ALA A 46 -3.27 19.07 7.72
N GLY A 47 -2.31 19.75 7.06
CA GLY A 47 -0.89 19.76 7.41
C GLY A 47 0.01 18.88 6.54
N TRP A 48 -0.54 18.25 5.49
CA TRP A 48 0.26 17.42 4.59
C TRP A 48 1.04 18.26 3.57
N SER A 49 2.31 17.89 3.36
CA SER A 49 3.11 18.46 2.27
C SER A 49 2.62 17.95 0.92
N GLU A 50 2.95 18.70 -0.13
CA GLU A 50 2.67 18.28 -1.50
C GLU A 50 3.38 16.97 -1.87
N GLU A 51 4.61 16.79 -1.37
CA GLU A 51 5.37 15.55 -1.50
C GLU A 51 4.63 14.36 -0.86
N ALA A 52 4.14 14.51 0.38
CA ALA A 52 3.41 13.44 1.05
C ALA A 52 2.10 13.08 0.33
N ILE A 53 1.41 14.08 -0.26
CA ILE A 53 0.22 13.85 -1.08
C ILE A 53 0.61 13.06 -2.35
N TYR A 54 1.70 13.45 -3.00
CA TYR A 54 2.20 12.78 -4.20
C TYR A 54 2.60 11.33 -3.91
N ASP A 55 3.29 11.08 -2.81
CA ASP A 55 3.68 9.74 -2.37
C ASP A 55 2.46 8.86 -2.09
N ALA A 56 1.48 9.40 -1.36
CA ALA A 56 0.24 8.69 -1.03
C ALA A 56 -0.56 8.32 -2.29
N VAL A 57 -0.70 9.27 -3.23
CA VAL A 57 -1.35 9.02 -4.53
C VAL A 57 -0.57 8.00 -5.35
N THR A 58 0.76 8.05 -5.33
CA THR A 58 1.62 7.10 -6.05
C THR A 58 1.40 5.68 -5.56
N VAL A 59 1.37 5.46 -4.25
CA VAL A 59 1.07 4.14 -3.65
C VAL A 59 -0.33 3.68 -4.06
N CYS A 60 -1.35 4.53 -3.93
CA CYS A 60 -2.73 4.21 -4.31
C CYS A 60 -2.84 3.84 -5.80
N ALA A 61 -2.21 4.61 -6.69
CA ALA A 61 -2.21 4.37 -8.12
C ALA A 61 -1.50 3.05 -8.49
N LEU A 62 -0.38 2.75 -7.82
CA LEU A 62 0.39 1.52 -8.07
C LEU A 62 -0.42 0.26 -7.72
N PHE A 63 -1.10 0.24 -6.58
CA PHE A 63 -1.99 -0.88 -6.23
C PHE A 63 -3.18 -0.99 -7.18
N ASN A 64 -3.75 0.16 -7.60
CA ASN A 64 -4.79 0.17 -8.61
C ASN A 64 -4.34 -0.45 -9.95
N PHE A 65 -3.09 -0.20 -10.36
CA PHE A 65 -2.50 -0.84 -11.53
C PHE A 65 -2.30 -2.34 -11.32
N TYR A 66 -1.68 -2.76 -10.21
CA TYR A 66 -1.41 -4.17 -9.93
C TYR A 66 -2.67 -5.00 -9.83
N ASN A 67 -3.70 -4.54 -9.12
CA ASN A 67 -4.97 -5.26 -9.01
C ASN A 67 -5.55 -5.52 -10.41
N ARG A 68 -5.62 -4.50 -11.27
CA ARG A 68 -6.12 -4.65 -12.64
C ARG A 68 -5.26 -5.60 -13.48
N TRP A 69 -3.94 -5.54 -13.33
CA TRP A 69 -3.03 -6.37 -14.11
C TRP A 69 -3.07 -7.84 -13.66
N ILE A 70 -3.06 -8.11 -12.37
CA ILE A 70 -3.11 -9.46 -11.79
C ILE A 70 -4.49 -10.08 -12.04
N ASP A 71 -5.56 -9.38 -11.64
CA ASP A 71 -6.94 -9.88 -11.78
C ASP A 71 -7.32 -10.05 -13.25
N GLY A 72 -6.89 -9.11 -14.10
CA GLY A 72 -7.15 -9.14 -15.54
C GLY A 72 -6.41 -10.26 -16.29
N THR A 73 -5.36 -10.85 -15.69
CA THR A 73 -4.57 -11.94 -16.30
C THR A 73 -4.89 -13.32 -15.72
N GLY A 74 -5.79 -13.40 -14.73
CA GLY A 74 -6.20 -14.67 -14.12
C GLY A 74 -5.14 -15.28 -13.20
N VAL A 75 -4.16 -14.49 -12.74
CA VAL A 75 -3.22 -14.92 -11.71
C VAL A 75 -3.99 -15.10 -10.40
N SER A 76 -3.85 -16.27 -9.79
CA SER A 76 -4.58 -16.61 -8.57
C SER A 76 -3.86 -16.11 -7.33
N ASP A 77 -4.66 -15.72 -6.34
CA ASP A 77 -4.17 -15.32 -5.03
C ASP A 77 -3.48 -16.49 -4.32
N MET A 78 -2.42 -16.22 -3.57
CA MET A 78 -1.77 -17.24 -2.76
C MET A 78 -2.58 -17.47 -1.48
N GLY A 79 -2.57 -18.71 -0.95
CA GLY A 79 -3.18 -18.97 0.36
C GLY A 79 -2.52 -18.15 1.48
N ALA A 80 -3.27 -17.81 2.53
CA ALA A 80 -2.77 -16.98 3.64
C ALA A 80 -1.47 -17.51 4.27
N GLU A 81 -1.30 -18.83 4.34
CA GLU A 81 -0.06 -19.47 4.80
C GLU A 81 1.14 -19.12 3.90
N ALA A 82 0.95 -19.12 2.58
CA ALA A 82 2.01 -18.80 1.63
C ALA A 82 2.42 -17.32 1.71
N TYR A 83 1.49 -16.41 1.98
CA TYR A 83 1.81 -15.02 2.28
C TYR A 83 2.62 -14.88 3.57
N ALA A 84 2.24 -15.59 4.64
CA ALA A 84 2.98 -15.58 5.89
C ALA A 84 4.41 -16.13 5.71
N MET A 85 4.57 -17.25 5.00
CA MET A 85 5.89 -17.80 4.65
C MET A 85 6.73 -16.83 3.82
N SER A 86 6.13 -16.17 2.84
CA SER A 86 6.81 -15.15 2.03
C SER A 86 7.27 -13.97 2.89
N GLY A 87 6.44 -13.53 3.84
CA GLY A 87 6.77 -12.49 4.80
C GLY A 87 7.98 -12.84 5.69
N GLU A 88 7.99 -14.03 6.29
CA GLU A 88 9.12 -14.49 7.10
C GLU A 88 10.41 -14.62 6.27
N ARG A 89 10.31 -15.11 5.03
CA ARG A 89 11.44 -15.16 4.10
C ARG A 89 11.98 -13.75 3.80
N MET A 90 11.11 -12.79 3.50
CA MET A 90 11.51 -11.41 3.21
C MET A 90 12.14 -10.72 4.41
N LYS A 91 11.62 -10.97 5.62
CA LYS A 91 12.21 -10.48 6.86
C LYS A 91 13.62 -11.01 7.07
N ALA A 92 13.86 -12.30 6.80
CA ALA A 92 15.16 -12.92 7.01
C ALA A 92 16.19 -12.62 5.90
N HIS A 93 15.73 -12.42 4.66
CA HIS A 93 16.62 -12.44 3.48
C HIS A 93 16.40 -11.29 2.50
N GLY A 94 15.50 -10.36 2.80
CA GLY A 94 15.12 -9.27 1.90
C GLY A 94 14.45 -9.80 0.62
N TYR A 95 14.60 -9.04 -0.46
CA TYR A 95 14.02 -9.37 -1.77
C TYR A 95 14.86 -10.35 -2.60
N ALA A 96 15.91 -10.95 -2.03
CA ALA A 96 16.73 -11.92 -2.75
C ALA A 96 15.87 -13.13 -3.16
N PRO A 97 15.95 -13.59 -4.42
CA PRO A 97 15.20 -14.76 -4.85
C PRO A 97 15.67 -16.01 -4.10
N PRO A 98 14.81 -17.03 -3.89
CA PRO A 98 15.17 -18.23 -3.13
C PRO A 98 16.46 -18.91 -3.60
N GLY A 99 16.75 -18.87 -4.90
CA GLY A 99 17.97 -19.43 -5.48
C GLY A 99 19.26 -18.77 -4.96
N ASP A 100 19.22 -17.48 -4.64
CA ASP A 100 20.39 -16.72 -4.18
C ASP A 100 20.75 -17.08 -2.72
N ILE A 101 19.74 -17.43 -1.90
CA ILE A 101 19.92 -17.87 -0.51
C ILE A 101 20.50 -19.30 -0.47
N VAL A 102 19.99 -20.19 -1.32
CA VAL A 102 20.51 -21.56 -1.45
C VAL A 102 21.96 -21.55 -1.95
N LEU A 103 22.27 -20.71 -2.95
CA LEU A 103 23.63 -20.57 -3.45
C LEU A 103 24.60 -20.07 -2.38
N ARG A 104 24.24 -19.03 -1.62
CA ARG A 104 25.09 -18.49 -0.54
C ARG A 104 25.32 -19.49 0.59
N LYS A 105 24.28 -20.23 1.00
CA LYS A 105 24.40 -21.30 2.01
C LYS A 105 25.27 -22.46 1.54
N GLN A 106 25.24 -22.80 0.25
CA GLN A 106 26.10 -23.84 -0.34
C GLN A 106 27.55 -23.37 -0.58
N LEU A 107 27.76 -22.07 -0.83
CA LEU A 107 29.08 -21.49 -1.11
C LEU A 107 29.83 -21.00 0.14
N GLY A 108 29.23 -21.07 1.34
CA GLY A 108 29.89 -20.67 2.59
C GLY A 108 30.35 -19.21 2.61
N ARG A 109 29.61 -18.32 1.94
CA ARG A 109 29.89 -16.88 1.84
C ARG A 109 28.76 -16.07 2.46
#